data_AF-A0A3N5QCV9-F1
#
_entry.id   AF-A0A3N5QCV9-F1
#
_cell.length_a   1.000
_cell.length_b   1.000
_cell.length_c   1.000
_cell.angle_alpha   90.00
_cell.angle_beta   90.00
_cell.angle_gamma   90.00
#
_symmetry.space_group_name_H-M   'P 1'
#
loop_
_entity.id
_entity.type
_entity.pdbx_description
1 polymer ?
#
loop_
_entity_poly.entity_id
_entity_poly.type
_entity_poly.pdbx_seq_one_letter_code
_entity_poly.pdbx_strand_id
1 'polypeptide(L)' 'MTTPPVPFPHSYWVIPGKLLAGYYPGAKDPKEATIKLTALINAGIRHVINLMEPDERDFTG' A
#
# COMPACT_ATOMS: atom_id res chain seq x y z
N MET A 1 1.14 -21.43 9.65
CA MET A 1 0.98 -20.65 8.41
C MET A 1 1.92 -19.46 8.51
N THR A 2 2.78 -19.23 7.51
CA THR A 2 3.74 -18.11 7.53
C THR A 2 3.06 -16.82 7.09
N THR A 3 3.26 -15.74 7.82
CA THR A 3 2.80 -14.41 7.42
C THR A 3 3.60 -13.94 6.21
N PRO A 4 2.96 -13.50 5.11
CA PRO A 4 3.69 -12.95 3.96
C PRO A 4 4.49 -11.71 4.35
N PRO A 5 5.59 -11.39 3.65
CA PRO A 5 6.30 -10.15 3.87
C PRO A 5 5.37 -8.95 3.66
N VAL A 6 5.62 -7.88 4.41
CA VAL A 6 4.87 -6.62 4.26
C VAL A 6 5.35 -5.92 2.98
N PRO A 7 4.47 -5.51 2.05
CA PRO A 7 4.89 -5.04 0.73
C PRO A 7 5.59 -3.68 0.71
N PHE A 8 5.27 -2.80 1.65
CA PHE A 8 5.87 -1.46 1.75
C PHE A 8 5.77 -0.90 3.19
N PRO A 9 6.59 0.09 3.58
CA PRO A 9 6.58 0.67 4.93
C PRO A 9 5.22 1.22 5.36
N HIS A 10 4.94 1.31 6.66
CA HIS A 10 3.66 1.80 7.19
C HIS A 10 2.43 1.04 6.67
N SER A 11 2.59 -0.28 6.45
CA SER A 11 1.49 -1.20 6.24
C SER A 11 1.67 -2.46 7.11
N TYR A 12 0.58 -3.20 7.33
CA TYR A 12 0.58 -4.45 8.09
C TYR A 12 -0.56 -5.36 7.63
N TRP A 13 -0.35 -6.67 7.79
CA TRP A 13 -1.40 -7.67 7.54
C TRP A 13 -2.37 -7.69 8.72
N VAL A 14 -3.61 -7.27 8.49
CA VAL A 14 -4.72 -7.49 9.44
C VAL A 14 -5.08 -8.98 9.43
N ILE A 15 -5.17 -9.56 8.23
CA ILE A 15 -5.32 -11.00 8.00
C ILE A 15 -4.23 -11.41 7.00
N PRO A 16 -3.25 -12.26 7.40
CA PRO A 16 -2.14 -12.66 6.53
C PRO A 16 -2.61 -13.17 5.16
N GLY A 17 -2.16 -12.50 4.09
CA GLY A 17 -2.46 -12.85 2.70
C GLY A 17 -3.91 -12.58 2.25
N LYS A 18 -4.75 -11.95 3.08
CA LYS A 18 -6.15 -11.63 2.75
C LYS A 18 -6.49 -10.15 2.89
N LEU A 19 -6.03 -9.50 3.96
CA LEU A 19 -6.35 -8.10 4.25
C LEU A 19 -5.12 -7.36 4.77
N LEU A 20 -4.69 -6.36 4.02
CA LEU A 20 -3.59 -5.45 4.35
C LEU A 20 -4.16 -4.06 4.63
N ALA A 21 -3.70 -3.42 5.69
CA ALA A 21 -3.97 -2.00 5.98
C ALA A 21 -2.66 -1.21 5.93
N GLY A 22 -2.71 0.04 5.48
CA GLY A 22 -1.53 0.90 5.41
C GLY A 22 -1.83 2.26 4.80
N TYR A 23 -0.79 3.08 4.66
CA TYR A 23 -0.93 4.39 4.02
C TYR A 23 -1.24 4.29 2.52
N TYR A 24 -1.39 5.44 1.87
CA TYR A 24 -1.48 5.52 0.42
C TYR A 24 -0.19 4.98 -0.27
N PRO A 25 -0.30 3.95 -1.14
CA PRO A 25 0.87 3.31 -1.75
C PRO A 25 1.46 4.11 -2.92
N GLY A 26 0.97 5.32 -3.22
CA GLY A 26 1.60 6.21 -4.20
C GLY A 26 2.82 6.95 -3.65
N ALA A 27 3.44 7.75 -4.51
CA ALA A 27 4.55 8.62 -4.18
C ALA A 27 4.67 9.77 -5.20
N LYS A 28 5.30 10.87 -4.80
CA LYS A 28 5.64 11.99 -5.70
C LYS A 28 6.67 11.55 -6.76
N ASP A 29 7.62 10.70 -6.39
CA ASP A 29 8.54 10.05 -7.33
C ASP A 29 7.84 8.85 -8.02
N PRO A 30 7.68 8.85 -9.36
CA PRO A 30 7.10 7.74 -10.10
C PRO A 30 7.82 6.40 -9.90
N LYS A 31 9.13 6.42 -9.65
CA LYS A 31 9.92 5.20 -9.44
C LYS A 31 9.57 4.57 -8.09
N GLU A 32 9.45 5.37 -7.04
CA GLU A 32 9.00 4.90 -5.73
C GLU A 32 7.56 4.38 -5.79
N ALA A 33 6.67 5.10 -6.47
CA ALA A 33 5.29 4.65 -6.67
C ALA A 33 5.26 3.28 -7.37
N THR A 34 6.04 3.11 -8.44
CA THR A 34 6.15 1.83 -9.17
C THR A 34 6.63 0.70 -8.28
N ILE A 35 7.62 0.93 -7.41
CA ILE A 35 8.13 -0.08 -6.46
C ILE A 35 7.02 -0.53 -5.51
N LYS A 36 6.30 0.41 -4.87
CA LYS A 36 5.22 0.09 -3.92
C LYS A 36 4.06 -0.64 -4.60
N LEU A 37 3.64 -0.18 -5.78
CA LEU A 37 2.55 -0.80 -6.54
C LEU A 37 2.92 -2.21 -7.04
N THR A 38 4.16 -2.41 -7.50
CA THR A 38 4.66 -3.73 -7.89
C THR A 38 4.71 -4.68 -6.70
N ALA A 39 5.13 -4.20 -5.52
CA ALA A 39 5.13 -5.00 -4.31
C ALA A 39 3.71 -5.46 -3.91
N LEU A 40 2.70 -4.59 -4.04
CA LEU A 40 1.30 -4.96 -3.83
C LEU A 40 0.83 -6.06 -4.79
N ILE A 41 1.17 -5.94 -6.08
CA ILE A 41 0.82 -6.95 -7.10
C ILE A 41 1.49 -8.29 -6.77
N ASN A 42 2.78 -8.27 -6.41
CA ASN A 42 3.55 -9.46 -6.03
C ASN A 42 3.02 -10.12 -4.75
N ALA A 43 2.46 -9.34 -3.83
CA ALA A 43 1.78 -9.84 -2.63
C ALA A 43 0.37 -10.40 -2.90
N GLY A 44 -0.08 -10.41 -4.16
CA GLY A 44 -1.39 -10.94 -4.57
C GLY A 44 -2.55 -9.94 -4.44
N ILE A 45 -2.30 -8.69 -4.07
CA ILE A 45 -3.37 -7.68 -3.97
C ILE A 45 -3.86 -7.31 -5.36
N ARG A 46 -5.20 -7.28 -5.52
CA ARG A 46 -5.88 -6.93 -6.78
C ARG A 46 -6.99 -5.89 -6.61
N HIS A 47 -7.33 -5.54 -5.38
CA HIS A 47 -8.36 -4.56 -5.05
C HIS A 47 -7.80 -3.61 -4.00
N VAL A 48 -7.99 -2.32 -4.20
CA VAL A 48 -7.57 -1.27 -3.27
C VAL A 48 -8.79 -0.41 -2.97
N ILE A 49 -9.09 -0.24 -1.69
CA ILE A 49 -10.13 0.67 -1.21
C ILE A 49 -9.41 1.91 -0.69
N ASN A 50 -9.52 3.01 -1.42
CA ASN A 50 -8.99 4.28 -0.96
C ASN A 50 -9.99 4.93 0.01
N LEU A 51 -9.53 5.26 1.21
CA LEU A 51 -10.33 5.91 2.25
C LEU A 51 -9.96 7.39 2.43
N MET A 52 -9.02 7.89 1.62
CA MET A 52 -8.64 9.30 1.62
C MET A 52 -9.73 10.17 1.02
N GLU A 53 -9.85 11.40 1.51
CA GLU A 53 -10.67 12.42 0.84
C GLU A 53 -10.06 12.74 -0.54
N PRO A 54 -10.87 13.09 -1.57
CA PRO A 54 -10.37 13.37 -2.91
C PRO A 54 -9.27 14.42 -2.99
N ASP A 55 -9.31 15.41 -2.08
CA ASP A 55 -8.39 16.54 -2.01
C ASP A 55 -7.35 16.38 -0.89
N GLU A 56 -7.28 15.22 -0.23
CA GLU A 56 -6.30 14.96 0.81
C GLU A 56 -4.89 14.89 0.20
N ARG A 57 -4.04 15.81 0.65
CA ARG A 57 -2.61 15.88 0.29
C ARG A 57 -1.77 15.61 1.53
N ASP A 58 -0.49 15.32 1.32
CA ASP A 58 0.43 15.31 2.44
C ASP A 58 0.43 16.68 3.13
N PHE A 59 0.66 16.70 4.45
CA PHE A 59 0.63 17.92 5.28
C PHE A 59 1.67 18.99 4.88
N THR A 60 2.37 18.82 3.75
CA THR A 60 3.45 19.71 3.30
C THR A 60 3.01 20.85 2.39
N GLY A 61 1.77 20.85 1.88
CA GLY A 61 1.23 21.97 1.09
C GLY A 61 1.81 22.07 -0.31
#